data_AF-A0A2E4WX72-F1
#
_entry.id   AF-A0A2E4WX72-F1
#
_cell.length_a   1.000
_cell.length_b   1.000
_cell.length_c   1.000
_cell.angle_alpha   90.00
_cell.angle_beta   90.00
_cell.angle_gamma   90.00
#
_symmetry.space_group_name_H-M   'P 1'
#
loop_
_entity.id
_entity.type
_entity.pdbx_description
1 polymer ?
#
loop_
_entity_poly.entity_id
_entity_poly.type
_entity_poly.pdbx_seq_one_letter_code
_entity_poly.pdbx_strand_id
1 'polypeptide(L)' 'MALECNLEARGKFVRLVLGAFAIIGSLPIVMLTVFGAIDVRIGWSLIGIAWAGGALGIFEGWSGFCIARGLGFRTPI' A
#
# COMPACT_ATOMS: atom_id res chain seq x y z
N MET A 1 4.67 -24.03 -6.16
CA MET A 1 3.37 -23.94 -5.48
C MET A 1 2.72 -22.64 -5.91
N ALA A 2 1.59 -22.74 -6.62
CA ALA A 2 1.06 -21.67 -7.45
C ALA A 2 0.54 -20.50 -6.60
N LEU A 3 1.13 -19.32 -6.79
CA LEU A 3 0.60 -18.04 -6.32
C LEU A 3 -0.61 -17.67 -7.20
N GLU A 4 -1.65 -18.52 -7.23
CA GLU A 4 -2.88 -18.25 -7.95
C GLU A 4 -3.88 -17.59 -6.99
N CYS A 5 -3.78 -16.27 -6.84
CA CYS A 5 -4.97 -15.55 -6.43
C CYS A 5 -5.74 -15.14 -7.69
N ASN A 6 -6.94 -15.70 -7.85
CA ASN A 6 -7.89 -15.33 -8.89
C ASN A 6 -8.50 -13.95 -8.57
N LEU A 7 -7.67 -12.91 -8.63
CA LEU A 7 -8.11 -11.53 -8.57
C LEU A 7 -8.53 -11.13 -9.98
N GLU A 8 -9.77 -10.66 -10.13
CA GLU A 8 -10.18 -10.05 -11.40
C GLU A 8 -9.20 -8.92 -11.78
N ALA A 9 -9.03 -8.68 -13.08
CA ALA A 9 -8.16 -7.62 -13.58
C ALA A 9 -8.43 -6.26 -12.90
N ARG A 10 -9.68 -6.03 -12.46
CA ARG A 10 -10.09 -4.88 -11.65
C ARG A 10 -9.43 -4.83 -10.27
N GLY A 11 -9.46 -5.93 -9.51
CA GLY A 11 -8.83 -5.99 -8.18
C GLY A 11 -7.31 -5.77 -8.25
N LYS A 12 -6.68 -6.28 -9.32
CA LYS A 12 -5.25 -6.08 -9.61
C LYS A 12 -4.93 -4.60 -9.83
N PHE A 13 -5.71 -3.94 -10.69
CA PHE A 13 -5.56 -2.52 -10.99
C PHE A 13 -5.81 -1.64 -9.76
N VAL A 14 -6.90 -1.88 -9.03
CA VAL A 14 -7.27 -1.09 -7.84
C VAL A 14 -6.16 -1.13 -6.79
N ARG A 15 -5.57 -2.30 -6.51
CA ARG A 15 -4.48 -2.44 -5.53
C ARG A 15 -3.18 -1.78 -5.97
N LEU A 16 -2.83 -1.90 -7.26
CA LEU A 16 -1.67 -1.22 -7.82
C LEU A 16 -1.82 0.31 -7.71
N VAL A 17 -3.01 0.81 -8.05
CA VAL A 17 -3.33 2.24 -8.03
C VAL A 17 -3.38 2.77 -6.59
N LEU A 18 -4.06 2.09 -5.67
CA LEU A 18 -4.06 2.44 -4.24
C LEU A 18 -2.65 2.45 -3.65
N GLY A 19 -1.83 1.44 -4.00
CA GLY A 19 -0.46 1.37 -3.54
C GLY A 19 0.40 2.53 -4.06
N ALA A 20 0.26 2.86 -5.35
CA ALA A 20 0.93 4.02 -5.95
C ALA A 20 0.45 5.34 -5.32
N PHE A 21 -0.85 5.51 -5.10
CA PHE A 21 -1.38 6.70 -4.43
C PHE A 21 -0.93 6.82 -2.98
N ALA A 22 -0.77 5.71 -2.25
CA ALA A 22 -0.23 5.74 -0.89
C ALA A 22 1.22 6.25 -0.86
N ILE A 23 2.05 5.82 -1.82
CA ILE A 23 3.44 6.30 -1.95
C ILE A 23 3.46 7.78 -2.35
N ILE A 24 2.69 8.17 -3.38
CA ILE A 24 2.63 9.57 -3.82
C ILE A 24 2.07 10.46 -2.71
N GLY A 25 1.05 10.01 -2.00
CA GLY A 25 0.45 10.70 -0.86
C GLY A 25 1.37 10.85 0.35
N SER A 26 2.47 10.08 0.42
CA SER A 26 3.49 10.26 1.46
C SER A 26 4.38 11.50 1.22
N LEU A 27 4.50 11.98 -0.03
CA LEU A 27 5.32 13.15 -0.37
C LEU A 27 4.92 14.42 0.40
N PRO A 28 3.63 14.83 0.46
CA PRO A 28 3.24 15.97 1.28
C PRO A 28 3.52 15.75 2.78
N ILE A 29 3.39 14.52 3.28
CA ILE A 29 3.68 14.20 4.69
C ILE A 29 5.18 14.39 5.00
N VAL A 30 6.06 13.97 4.10
CA VAL A 30 7.51 14.25 4.20
C VAL A 30 7.74 15.75 4.29
N MET A 31 7.09 16.53 3.43
CA MET A 31 7.24 17.98 3.39
C MET A 31 6.79 18.61 4.71
N LEU A 32 5.61 18.25 5.23
CA LEU A 32 5.13 18.72 6.53
C LEU A 32 6.06 18.33 7.69
N THR A 33 6.68 17.14 7.63
CA THR A 33 7.63 16.68 8.65
C THR A 33 8.90 17.51 8.63
N VAL A 34 9.45 17.79 7.45
CA VAL A 34 10.71 18.55 7.29
C VAL A 34 10.52 20.03 7.67
N PHE A 35 9.37 20.63 7.37
CA PHE A 35 9.04 21.99 7.78
C PHE A 35 8.64 22.13 9.26
N GLY A 36 8.65 21.04 10.03
CA GLY A 36 8.35 21.04 11.46
C GLY A 36 6.87 21.27 11.80
N ALA A 37 5.96 21.08 10.84
CA ALA A 37 4.52 21.21 11.06
C ALA A 37 3.94 20.02 11.85
N ILE A 38 4.64 18.87 11.84
CA ILE A 38 4.29 17.65 12.59
C ILE A 38 5.51 17.13 13.34
N ASP A 39 5.25 16.46 14.47
CA ASP A 39 6.31 15.82 15.25
C ASP A 39 7.09 14.83 14.39
N VAL A 40 8.42 14.86 14.51
CA VAL A 40 9.32 14.09 13.64
C VAL A 40 9.05 12.58 13.77
N ARG A 41 8.73 12.07 14.97
CA ARG A 41 8.47 10.64 15.18
C ARG A 41 7.15 10.24 14.52
N ILE A 42 6.14 11.09 14.63
CA ILE A 42 4.83 10.86 14.01
C ILE A 42 4.92 10.94 12.48
N GLY A 43 5.64 11.94 11.95
CA GLY A 43 5.87 12.07 10.52
C GLY A 43 6.56 10.85 9.91
N TRP A 44 7.71 10.42 10.47
CA TRP A 44 8.44 9.25 9.97
C TRP A 44 7.66 7.94 10.11
N SER A 45 6.88 7.76 11.18
CA SER A 45 6.03 6.57 11.33
C SER A 45 4.91 6.53 10.28
N LEU A 46 4.24 7.65 10.02
CA LEU A 46 3.23 7.75 8.95
C LEU A 46 3.82 7.46 7.58
N ILE A 47 5.00 8.01 7.27
CA ILE A 47 5.71 7.73 6.01
C ILE A 47 6.05 6.25 5.90
N GLY A 48 6.55 5.64 6.98
CA GLY A 48 6.88 4.22 7.02
C GLY A 48 5.67 3.32 6.76
N ILE A 49 4.52 3.63 7.37
CA ILE A 49 3.27 2.88 7.16
C ILE A 49 2.76 3.07 5.73
N ALA A 50 2.80 4.29 5.20
CA ALA A 50 2.36 4.59 3.84
C ALA A 50 3.21 3.86 2.79
N TRP A 51 4.53 3.80 3.01
CA TRP A 51 5.44 3.06 2.13
C TRP A 51 5.28 1.55 2.24
N ALA A 52 5.17 1.02 3.46
CA ALA A 52 4.96 -0.41 3.67
C ALA A 52 3.62 -0.87 3.07
N GLY A 53 2.54 -0.15 3.34
CA GLY A 53 1.22 -0.43 2.76
C GLY A 53 1.19 -0.23 1.24
N GLY A 54 1.85 0.81 0.74
CA GLY A 54 1.96 1.08 -0.69
C GLY A 54 2.73 0.00 -1.45
N ALA A 55 3.88 -0.41 -0.93
CA ALA A 55 4.70 -1.49 -1.49
C ALA A 55 3.97 -2.83 -1.47
N LEU A 56 3.25 -3.14 -0.39
CA LEU A 56 2.40 -4.33 -0.31
C LEU A 56 1.27 -4.29 -1.35
N GLY A 57 0.57 -3.17 -1.51
CA GLY A 57 -0.48 -3.03 -2.52
C GLY A 57 0.03 -3.21 -3.95
N ILE A 58 1.21 -2.66 -4.26
CA ILE A 58 1.88 -2.84 -5.55
C ILE A 58 2.33 -4.30 -5.73
N PHE A 59 2.91 -4.91 -4.70
CA PHE A 59 3.35 -6.32 -4.75
C PHE A 59 2.17 -7.27 -4.98
N GLU A 60 1.07 -7.09 -4.25
CA GLU A 60 -0.15 -7.87 -4.43
C GLU A 60 -0.75 -7.65 -5.82
N GLY A 61 -0.71 -6.41 -6.31
CA GLY A 61 -1.12 -6.03 -7.65
C GLY A 61 -0.20 -6.55 -8.76
N TRP A 62 1.08 -6.80 -8.52
CA TRP A 62 2.02 -7.27 -9.57
C TRP A 62 2.11 -8.79 -9.63
N SER A 63 2.31 -9.42 -8.46
CA SER A 63 2.46 -10.87 -8.30
C SER A 63 1.17 -11.65 -8.55
N GLY A 64 0.01 -10.99 -8.49
CA GLY A 64 -1.28 -11.70 -8.53
C GLY A 64 -1.51 -12.56 -7.30
N PHE A 65 -0.76 -12.33 -6.22
CA PHE A 65 -0.93 -12.98 -4.94
C PHE A 65 -1.58 -12.01 -3.94
N CYS A 66 -2.63 -12.46 -3.27
CA CYS A 66 -3.34 -11.67 -2.27
C CYS A 66 -2.97 -12.20 -0.88
N ILE A 67 -2.04 -11.53 -0.20
CA ILE A 67 -1.65 -11.82 1.19
C ILE A 67 -2.90 -11.70 2.09
N ALA A 68 -3.75 -10.71 1.84
CA ALA A 68 -4.98 -10.52 2.61
C ALA A 68 -5.89 -11.76 2.57
N ARG A 69 -6.14 -12.37 1.40
CA ARG A 69 -6.89 -13.64 1.30
C ARG A 69 -6.14 -14.81 1.91
N GLY A 70 -4.81 -14.85 1.79
CA GLY A 70 -3.98 -15.86 2.45
C GLY A 70 -4.08 -15.81 3.98
N LEU A 71 -4.28 -14.62 4.55
CA LEU A 71 -4.53 -14.40 5.98
C LEU A 71 -6.01 -14.56 6.38
N GLY A 72 -6.90 -14.92 5.44
CA GLY A 72 -8.33 -15.13 5.70
C GLY A 72 -9.18 -13.85 5.69
N PHE A 73 -8.63 -12.70 5.33
CA PHE A 73 -9.42 -11.48 5.13
C PHE A 73 -10.26 -11.60 3.86
N ARG A 74 -11.59 -11.45 4.00
CA ARG A 74 -12.48 -11.32 2.84
C ARG A 74 -12.32 -9.94 2.22
N THR A 75 -11.65 -9.87 1.08
CA THR A 75 -11.73 -8.72 0.18
C THR A 75 -12.88 -8.97 -0.81
N PRO A 76 -13.90 -8.07 -0.89
CA PRO A 76 -15.00 -8.18 -1.86
C PRO A 76 -14.57 -7.80 -3.29
N ILE A 77 -13.39 -7.19 -3.39
CA ILE A 77 -12.60 -6.92 -4.59
C ILE A 77 -11.56 -8.02 -4.80
#